data_AF-A0A9C7Q5S7-F1
#
_entry.id   AF-A0A9C7Q5S7-F1
#
_cell.length_a   1.000
_cell.length_b   1.000
_cell.length_c   1.000
_cell.angle_alpha   90.00
_cell.angle_beta   90.00
_cell.angle_gamma   90.00
#
_symmetry.space_group_name_H-M   'P 1'
#
loop_
_entity.id
_entity.type
_entity.pdbx_description
1 polymer ?
#
loop_
_entity_poly.entity_id
_entity_poly.type
_entity_poly.pdbx_seq_one_letter_code
_entity_poly.pdbx_strand_id
1 'polypeptide(L)'
;MRRLLAVGLITVLLIASFPTFGTAQSNAPTPQKITTSQEFDDVEFHILVHSDSTAIWTFRYEKTLETQQERKQFEEFAQNFNTSDTELYKNFRENAVELTSTANNRTKRKMTAGNFSKRAFINQAGLTGDTTRGVVEMSFRWSGFAYGSGNTTVFGDVFQGGLYLGDNQKLVVYPADGMSFKSAQPAKGRSIAGDTLAESDSVSWTGPREFNDQRPMVKFSSPPQSSSSTSTTSTTGGANVPPGSGGERSGSNSPMMFFIAALVVLIGLAAVFAWRQGSLGSLSSGRSTPSGGGGGGGPGGSAATESTTGSAEPAVSDEELLTDEARVKKLLRENGGRMKQVNIVDETGWSKSKVSMLLSEMEEDGEISKLRVGRENIISLDGHEPDAAGSPLDR
;
A
#
# COMPACT_ATOMS: atom_id res chain seq x y z
N MET A 1 -29.65 -11.83 -16.03
CA MET A 1 -28.23 -12.25 -16.15
C MET A 1 -27.43 -11.42 -15.15
N ARG A 2 -26.93 -12.07 -14.09
CA ARG A 2 -26.20 -11.45 -12.98
C ARG A 2 -24.77 -11.13 -13.44
N ARG A 3 -24.31 -9.90 -13.22
CA ARG A 3 -22.88 -9.55 -13.26
C ARG A 3 -22.47 -9.11 -11.86
N LEU A 4 -21.77 -10.00 -11.17
CA LEU A 4 -21.09 -9.78 -9.90
C LEU A 4 -19.98 -8.75 -10.13
N LEU A 5 -20.07 -7.59 -9.47
CA LEU A 5 -18.97 -6.62 -9.37
C LEU A 5 -18.31 -6.85 -8.01
N ALA A 6 -17.17 -7.55 -8.03
CA ALA A 6 -16.28 -7.68 -6.90
C ALA A 6 -15.48 -6.38 -6.75
N VAL A 7 -15.88 -5.54 -5.79
CA VAL A 7 -15.12 -4.35 -5.39
C VAL A 7 -14.19 -4.78 -4.26
N GLY A 8 -12.92 -5.03 -4.59
CA GLY A 8 -11.89 -5.15 -3.57
C GLY A 8 -11.68 -3.77 -2.92
N LEU A 9 -11.54 -3.70 -1.61
CA LEU A 9 -11.07 -2.51 -0.91
C LEU A 9 -9.79 -2.94 -0.21
N ILE A 10 -8.66 -2.35 -0.58
CA ILE A 10 -7.38 -2.58 0.09
C ILE A 10 -7.49 -1.85 1.42
N THR A 11 -7.88 -2.60 2.44
CA THR A 11 -8.02 -2.10 3.79
C THR A 11 -6.79 -2.60 4.52
N VAL A 12 -5.75 -1.79 4.55
CA VAL A 12 -4.55 -2.03 5.35
C VAL A 12 -4.99 -2.02 6.81
N LEU A 13 -5.19 -3.20 7.39
CA LEU A 13 -5.79 -3.41 8.70
C LEU A 13 -4.80 -4.16 9.59
N LEU A 14 -4.22 -3.43 10.54
CA LEU A 14 -3.29 -3.97 11.53
C LEU A 14 -4.00 -4.16 12.86
N ILE A 15 -4.51 -5.37 13.07
CA ILE A 15 -4.97 -5.80 14.38
C ILE A 15 -3.92 -6.76 14.93
N ALA A 16 -3.03 -6.25 15.78
CA ALA A 16 -2.31 -7.10 16.72
C ALA A 16 -3.20 -7.26 17.97
N SER A 17 -3.79 -8.45 18.12
CA SER A 17 -4.55 -8.83 19.31
C SER A 17 -3.59 -9.19 20.45
N PHE A 18 -3.83 -8.71 21.67
CA PHE A 18 -3.23 -9.27 22.89
C PHE A 18 -4.33 -9.68 23.88
N PRO A 19 -4.08 -10.74 24.68
CA PRO A 19 -5.07 -11.30 25.59
C PRO A 19 -5.32 -10.40 26.80
N THR A 20 -6.59 -10.30 27.19
CA THR A 20 -7.06 -9.71 28.44
C THR A 20 -6.64 -10.56 29.64
N PHE A 21 -5.91 -9.96 30.58
CA PHE A 21 -5.88 -10.40 31.98
C PHE A 21 -6.20 -9.21 32.89
N GLY A 22 -7.13 -9.43 33.82
CA GLY A 22 -7.71 -8.42 34.68
C GLY A 22 -6.88 -8.05 35.91
N THR A 23 -7.09 -6.79 36.29
CA THR A 23 -7.05 -6.15 37.62
C THR A 23 -5.76 -6.15 38.45
N ALA A 24 -5.12 -4.97 38.54
CA ALA A 24 -4.81 -4.29 39.80
C ALA A 24 -4.47 -2.80 39.54
N GLN A 25 -5.11 -1.89 40.29
CA GLN A 25 -4.82 -0.45 40.31
C GLN A 25 -3.38 -0.16 40.74
N SER A 26 -2.68 0.66 39.96
CA SER A 26 -1.50 1.44 40.39
C SER A 26 -1.41 2.69 39.51
N ASN A 27 -1.58 3.87 40.12
CA ASN A 27 -1.39 5.18 39.48
C ASN A 27 0.11 5.47 39.30
N ALA A 28 0.78 4.72 38.44
CA ALA A 28 2.05 5.12 37.84
C ALA A 28 1.75 5.60 36.40
N PRO A 29 2.41 6.64 35.87
CA PRO A 29 2.30 6.95 34.45
C PRO A 29 2.85 5.75 33.67
N THR A 30 1.95 4.93 33.15
CA THR A 30 2.28 3.78 32.32
C THR A 30 3.06 4.29 31.12
N PRO A 31 4.25 3.74 30.79
CA PRO A 31 4.93 4.09 29.56
C PRO A 31 4.01 3.74 28.40
N GLN A 32 3.46 4.76 27.73
CA GLN A 32 2.69 4.57 26.51
C GLN A 32 3.64 4.00 25.47
N LYS A 33 3.51 2.70 25.22
CA LYS A 33 4.21 2.02 24.15
C LYS A 33 3.62 2.56 22.86
N ILE A 34 4.40 3.31 22.09
CA ILE A 34 3.99 3.88 20.80
C ILE A 34 3.54 2.73 19.90
N THR A 35 2.23 2.57 19.77
CA THR A 35 1.60 1.55 18.93
C THR A 35 0.56 2.24 18.06
N THR A 36 0.88 2.37 16.77
CA THR A 36 -0.02 2.79 15.67
C THR A 36 0.07 4.26 15.25
N SER A 37 -0.28 4.49 13.97
CA SER A 37 -0.36 5.77 13.25
C SER A 37 -1.23 6.86 13.91
N GLN A 38 -2.00 6.54 14.96
CA GLN A 38 -2.85 7.48 15.70
C GLN A 38 -2.09 8.40 16.67
N GLU A 39 -0.81 8.13 16.93
CA GLU A 39 0.01 8.97 17.82
C GLU A 39 0.86 10.03 17.09
N PHE A 40 0.75 10.11 15.78
CA PHE A 40 1.54 11.05 14.97
C PHE A 40 0.69 12.24 14.58
N ASP A 41 1.30 13.43 14.69
CA ASP A 41 0.66 14.71 14.41
C ASP A 41 0.47 14.89 12.92
N ASP A 42 1.48 14.53 12.12
CA ASP A 42 1.52 14.71 10.67
C ASP A 42 1.92 13.40 9.97
N VAL A 43 1.28 13.11 8.83
CA VAL A 43 1.62 11.97 7.98
C VAL A 43 1.82 12.43 6.55
N GLU A 44 3.03 12.24 6.02
CA GLU A 44 3.36 12.54 4.63
C GLU A 44 3.66 11.27 3.83
N PHE A 45 3.03 11.15 2.67
CA PHE A 45 3.30 10.12 1.68
C PHE A 45 4.12 10.75 0.55
N HIS A 46 5.35 10.28 0.38
CA HIS A 46 6.27 10.75 -0.65
C HIS A 46 6.41 9.69 -1.74
N ILE A 47 6.13 10.05 -2.99
CA ILE A 47 6.25 9.16 -4.15
C ILE A 47 7.31 9.74 -5.09
N LEU A 48 8.49 9.12 -5.12
CA LEU A 48 9.52 9.42 -6.10
C LEU A 48 9.33 8.49 -7.31
N VAL A 49 9.01 9.05 -8.48
CA VAL A 49 8.73 8.27 -9.69
C VAL A 49 9.92 8.29 -10.64
N HIS A 50 10.36 7.11 -11.06
CA HIS A 50 11.45 6.92 -12.02
C HIS A 50 10.95 6.69 -13.44
N SER A 51 11.82 6.97 -14.40
CA SER A 51 11.59 6.78 -15.83
C SER A 51 11.46 5.29 -16.21
N ASP A 52 12.04 4.39 -15.42
CA ASP A 52 11.97 2.93 -15.59
C ASP A 52 10.64 2.31 -15.10
N SER A 53 9.61 3.13 -14.89
CA SER A 53 8.30 2.74 -14.36
C SER A 53 8.31 2.25 -12.91
N THR A 54 9.41 2.43 -12.18
CA THR A 54 9.45 2.15 -10.73
C THR A 54 9.21 3.41 -9.91
N ALA A 55 8.75 3.22 -8.67
CA ALA A 55 8.62 4.31 -7.72
C ALA A 55 9.16 3.91 -6.35
N ILE A 56 9.67 4.89 -5.61
CA ILE A 56 9.96 4.74 -4.18
C ILE A 56 8.83 5.42 -3.43
N TRP A 57 8.10 4.63 -2.66
CA TRP A 57 7.07 5.10 -1.76
C TRP A 57 7.64 5.21 -0.36
N THR A 58 7.58 6.41 0.23
CA THR A 58 8.05 6.68 1.58
C THR A 58 6.90 7.24 2.42
N PHE A 59 6.65 6.59 3.54
CA PHE A 59 5.67 6.98 4.55
C PHE A 59 6.43 7.64 5.68
N ARG A 60 6.20 8.92 5.90
CA ARG A 60 6.85 9.73 6.92
C ARG A 60 5.82 10.14 7.96
N TYR A 61 6.01 9.67 9.19
CA TYR A 61 5.18 10.01 10.34
C TYR A 61 5.97 10.95 11.24
N GLU A 62 5.34 12.05 11.66
CA GLU A 62 5.96 13.03 12.54
C GLU A 62 5.17 13.21 13.82
N LYS A 63 5.87 13.33 14.94
CA LYS A 63 5.30 13.62 16.25
C LYS A 63 6.09 14.74 16.91
N THR A 64 5.41 15.75 17.41
CA THR A 64 6.00 16.84 18.17
C THR A 64 6.43 16.32 19.54
N LEU A 65 7.63 16.68 19.97
CA LEU A 65 8.24 16.24 21.23
C LEU A 65 8.48 17.47 22.12
N GLU A 66 7.47 17.82 22.90
CA GLU A 66 7.45 19.05 23.71
C GLU A 66 8.39 18.91 24.91
N THR A 67 8.38 17.74 25.55
CA THR A 67 9.10 17.50 26.80
C THR A 67 10.40 16.71 26.62
N GLN A 68 11.35 16.87 27.56
CA GLN A 68 12.56 16.03 27.60
C GLN A 68 12.22 14.54 27.79
N GLN A 69 11.13 14.24 28.48
CA GLN A 69 10.68 12.87 28.71
C GLN A 69 10.20 12.21 27.40
N GLU A 70 9.37 12.91 26.62
CA GLU A 70 8.92 12.44 25.30
C GLU A 70 10.10 12.25 24.34
N ARG A 71 11.07 13.18 24.37
CA ARG A 71 12.30 13.04 23.56
C ARG A 71 13.07 11.77 23.90
N LYS A 72 13.29 11.50 25.18
CA LYS A 72 13.98 10.28 25.62
C LYS A 72 13.21 9.01 25.25
N GLN A 73 11.89 9.00 25.45
CA GLN A 73 11.04 7.87 25.08
C GLN A 73 11.07 7.60 23.57
N PHE A 74 11.02 8.66 22.75
CA PHE A 74 11.12 8.54 21.31
C PHE A 74 12.50 8.04 20.86
N GLU A 75 13.58 8.48 21.52
CA GLU A 75 14.93 8.01 21.23
C GLU A 75 15.09 6.51 21.49
N GLU A 76 14.59 6.01 22.62
CA GLU A 76 14.56 4.58 22.94
C GLU A 76 13.72 3.80 21.92
N PHE A 77 12.54 4.33 21.56
CA PHE A 77 11.70 3.78 20.49
C PHE A 77 12.46 3.71 19.16
N ALA A 78 13.14 4.79 18.76
CA ALA A 78 13.84 4.90 17.49
C ALA A 78 15.00 3.90 17.40
N GLN A 79 15.78 3.74 18.47
CA GLN A 79 16.83 2.75 18.54
C GLN A 79 16.29 1.32 18.37
N ASN A 80 15.22 0.99 19.07
CA ASN A 80 14.56 -0.32 18.94
C ASN A 80 13.97 -0.52 17.53
N PHE A 81 13.30 0.49 16.98
CA PHE A 81 12.70 0.44 15.64
C PHE A 81 13.75 0.22 14.56
N ASN A 82 14.91 0.88 14.66
CA ASN A 82 15.99 0.80 13.68
C ASN A 82 16.75 -0.53 13.71
N THR A 83 16.81 -1.20 14.87
CA THR A 83 17.64 -2.40 15.06
C THR A 83 16.84 -3.70 15.03
N SER A 84 15.56 -3.67 15.42
CA SER A 84 14.73 -4.87 15.60
C SER A 84 13.59 -4.93 14.59
N ASP A 85 13.18 -6.12 14.14
CA ASP A 85 12.01 -6.27 13.26
C ASP A 85 10.69 -6.11 14.05
N THR A 86 10.27 -4.86 14.24
CA THR A 86 9.06 -4.50 15.00
C THR A 86 7.78 -4.90 14.27
N GLU A 87 6.71 -5.17 15.03
CA GLU A 87 5.38 -5.43 14.45
C GLU A 87 4.95 -4.32 13.50
N LEU A 88 5.16 -3.05 13.86
CA LEU A 88 4.89 -1.90 12.99
C LEU A 88 5.54 -2.04 11.59
N TYR A 89 6.78 -2.52 11.53
CA TYR A 89 7.49 -2.68 10.26
C TYR A 89 7.04 -3.93 9.49
N LYS A 90 6.81 -5.06 10.16
CA LYS A 90 6.27 -6.28 9.53
C LYS A 90 4.95 -5.98 8.83
N ASN A 91 4.07 -5.37 9.58
CA ASN A 91 2.79 -4.84 9.16
C ASN A 91 2.90 -3.92 7.94
N PHE A 92 3.83 -2.96 7.97
CA PHE A 92 4.09 -2.10 6.82
C PHE A 92 4.47 -2.90 5.56
N ARG A 93 5.34 -3.91 5.68
CA ARG A 93 5.74 -4.75 4.54
C ARG A 93 4.55 -5.54 3.98
N GLU A 94 3.75 -6.14 4.84
CA GLU A 94 2.55 -6.91 4.45
C GLU A 94 1.55 -6.03 3.69
N ASN A 95 1.26 -4.85 4.24
CA ASN A 95 0.37 -3.86 3.63
C ASN A 95 0.88 -3.37 2.26
N ALA A 96 2.18 -3.12 2.12
CA ALA A 96 2.78 -2.72 0.85
C ALA A 96 2.70 -3.83 -0.21
N VAL A 97 2.89 -5.09 0.20
CA VAL A 97 2.71 -6.26 -0.69
C VAL A 97 1.25 -6.42 -1.11
N GLU A 98 0.30 -6.29 -0.18
CA GLU A 98 -1.13 -6.35 -0.48
C GLU A 98 -1.58 -5.23 -1.41
N LEU A 99 -1.15 -4.00 -1.13
CA LEU A 99 -1.42 -2.82 -1.95
C LEU A 99 -0.96 -3.03 -3.39
N THR A 100 0.27 -3.49 -3.55
CA THR A 100 0.86 -3.76 -4.87
C THR A 100 0.17 -4.93 -5.57
N SER A 101 -0.18 -5.99 -4.85
CA SER A 101 -0.88 -7.16 -5.39
C SER A 101 -2.26 -6.79 -5.94
N THR A 102 -3.00 -5.97 -5.22
CA THR A 102 -4.32 -5.53 -5.67
C THR A 102 -4.23 -4.62 -6.89
N ALA A 103 -3.27 -3.70 -6.94
CA ALA A 103 -3.02 -2.88 -8.12
C ALA A 103 -2.59 -3.74 -9.32
N ASN A 104 -1.74 -4.75 -9.12
CA ASN A 104 -1.36 -5.74 -10.14
C ASN A 104 -2.58 -6.48 -10.70
N ASN A 105 -3.48 -6.95 -9.83
CA ASN A 105 -4.68 -7.68 -10.23
C ASN A 105 -5.69 -6.82 -10.99
N ARG A 106 -5.76 -5.52 -10.68
CA ARG A 106 -6.65 -4.56 -11.34
C ARG A 106 -6.12 -4.07 -12.68
N THR A 107 -4.87 -3.63 -12.70
CA THR A 107 -4.23 -3.05 -13.89
C THR A 107 -3.75 -4.12 -14.87
N LYS A 108 -3.69 -5.39 -14.44
CA LYS A 108 -3.14 -6.53 -15.20
C LYS A 108 -1.66 -6.33 -15.59
N ARG A 109 -0.92 -5.52 -14.83
CA ARG A 109 0.51 -5.26 -14.99
C ARG A 109 1.28 -5.97 -13.89
N LYS A 110 2.40 -6.64 -14.24
CA LYS A 110 3.29 -7.28 -13.26
C LYS A 110 3.91 -6.20 -12.36
N MET A 111 3.45 -6.14 -11.11
CA MET A 111 4.00 -5.23 -10.10
C MET A 111 4.53 -6.00 -8.89
N THR A 112 5.57 -5.48 -8.25
CA THR A 112 6.12 -6.03 -7.00
C THR A 112 6.53 -4.94 -6.03
N ALA A 113 6.28 -5.17 -4.74
CA ALA A 113 6.89 -4.41 -3.65
C ALA A 113 8.19 -5.10 -3.23
N GLY A 114 9.26 -4.33 -3.02
CA GLY A 114 10.54 -4.85 -2.56
C GLY A 114 11.45 -3.73 -2.07
N ASN A 115 12.69 -4.08 -1.73
CA ASN A 115 13.68 -3.13 -1.23
C ASN A 115 13.13 -2.25 -0.08
N PHE A 116 12.56 -2.93 0.92
CA PHE A 116 11.97 -2.30 2.09
C PHE A 116 13.06 -1.67 2.96
N SER A 117 12.81 -0.46 3.44
CA SER A 117 13.68 0.26 4.35
C SER A 117 12.88 0.91 5.47
N LYS A 118 13.55 1.14 6.59
CA LYS A 118 12.98 1.85 7.73
C LYS A 118 14.04 2.67 8.45
N ARG A 119 13.61 3.78 9.04
CA ARG A 119 14.40 4.55 9.98
C ARG A 119 13.50 5.37 10.89
N ALA A 120 13.94 5.62 12.11
CA ALA A 120 13.36 6.56 13.03
C ALA A 120 14.47 7.43 13.63
N PHE A 121 14.22 8.72 13.76
CA PHE A 121 15.19 9.70 14.23
C PHE A 121 14.51 10.95 14.76
N ILE A 122 15.22 11.73 15.57
CA ILE A 122 14.77 13.05 16.01
C ILE A 122 15.25 14.08 15.00
N ASN A 123 14.34 14.92 14.53
CA ASN A 123 14.62 16.07 13.70
C ASN A 123 14.34 17.34 14.52
N GLN A 124 15.34 18.21 14.61
CA GLN A 124 15.20 19.50 15.28
C GLN A 124 14.98 20.57 14.19
N ALA A 125 13.76 21.08 14.11
CA ALA A 125 13.36 22.07 13.11
C ALA A 125 13.06 23.43 13.77
N GLY A 126 13.18 24.51 13.01
CA GLY A 126 12.92 25.88 13.46
C GLY A 126 14.18 26.72 13.64
N LEU A 127 14.07 28.03 13.38
CA LEU A 127 15.18 29.00 13.48
C LEU A 127 15.72 29.13 14.92
N THR A 128 14.90 28.79 15.91
CA THR A 128 15.18 28.81 17.36
C THR A 128 15.49 27.41 17.92
N GLY A 129 15.32 26.34 17.12
CA GLY A 129 15.53 24.95 17.56
C GLY A 129 14.57 24.47 18.66
N ASP A 130 13.47 25.18 18.88
CA ASP A 130 12.45 24.88 19.89
C ASP A 130 11.49 23.76 19.47
N THR A 131 11.31 23.56 18.16
CA THR A 131 10.41 22.54 17.64
C THR A 131 11.17 21.25 17.37
N THR A 132 11.13 20.34 18.33
CA THR A 132 11.70 19.00 18.16
C THR A 132 10.62 18.04 17.67
N ARG A 133 10.90 17.32 16.59
CA ARG A 133 10.00 16.33 16.00
C ARG A 133 10.64 14.96 15.98
N GLY A 134 9.94 13.95 16.48
CA GLY A 134 10.25 12.55 16.21
C GLY A 134 9.75 12.18 14.82
N VAL A 135 10.61 11.60 13.99
CA VAL A 135 10.30 11.21 12.62
C VAL A 135 10.45 9.70 12.48
N VAL A 136 9.44 9.03 11.93
CA VAL A 136 9.48 7.62 11.56
C VAL A 136 9.24 7.51 10.07
N GLU A 137 10.19 6.93 9.35
CA GLU A 137 10.11 6.71 7.91
C GLU A 137 10.17 5.23 7.58
N MET A 138 9.26 4.80 6.72
CA MET A 138 9.25 3.47 6.13
C MET A 138 9.07 3.60 4.63
N SER A 139 9.89 2.90 3.85
CA SER A 139 9.83 2.98 2.40
C SER A 139 9.93 1.62 1.73
N PHE A 140 9.43 1.56 0.50
CA PHE A 140 9.60 0.40 -0.37
C PHE A 140 9.68 0.85 -1.83
N ARG A 141 10.36 0.03 -2.64
CA ARG A 141 10.35 0.16 -4.09
C ARG A 141 9.16 -0.61 -4.67
N TRP A 142 8.35 0.10 -5.44
CA TRP A 142 7.24 -0.45 -6.20
C TRP A 142 7.64 -0.56 -7.67
N SER A 143 7.81 -1.77 -8.18
CA SER A 143 8.08 -2.03 -9.60
C SER A 143 6.81 -2.04 -10.44
N GLY A 144 6.86 -1.48 -11.65
CA GLY A 144 5.68 -1.38 -12.52
C GLY A 144 4.61 -0.44 -11.98
N PHE A 145 4.96 0.50 -11.10
CA PHE A 145 4.06 1.50 -10.53
C PHE A 145 3.48 2.40 -11.61
N ALA A 146 4.37 3.09 -12.34
CA ALA A 146 4.00 3.91 -13.48
C ALA A 146 3.94 3.06 -14.76
N TYR A 147 3.34 3.61 -15.79
CA TYR A 147 3.34 3.05 -17.15
C TYR A 147 3.60 4.17 -18.14
N GLY A 148 4.07 3.81 -19.33
CA GLY A 148 4.50 4.80 -20.28
C GLY A 148 5.20 4.17 -21.47
N SER A 149 5.30 4.92 -22.56
CA SER A 149 6.08 4.54 -23.73
C SER A 149 6.79 5.76 -24.27
N GLY A 150 8.00 5.56 -24.78
CA GLY A 150 8.86 6.63 -25.28
C GLY A 150 9.21 7.63 -24.18
N ASN A 151 8.77 8.88 -24.36
CA ASN A 151 9.18 10.02 -23.53
C ASN A 151 8.13 10.42 -22.49
N THR A 152 7.19 9.54 -22.15
CA THR A 152 6.09 9.86 -21.23
C THR A 152 5.91 8.76 -20.20
N THR A 153 5.91 9.14 -18.93
CA THR A 153 5.66 8.28 -17.77
C THR A 153 4.43 8.76 -17.05
N VAL A 154 3.50 7.86 -16.73
CA VAL A 154 2.20 8.18 -16.15
C VAL A 154 1.89 7.24 -15.00
N PHE A 155 1.27 7.75 -13.95
CA PHE A 155 0.58 6.93 -12.96
C PHE A 155 -0.77 7.56 -12.60
N GLY A 156 -1.65 6.73 -12.06
CA GLY A 156 -2.96 7.14 -11.57
C GLY A 156 -3.92 5.95 -11.52
N ASP A 157 -3.76 5.03 -12.46
CA ASP A 157 -4.50 3.77 -12.58
C ASP A 157 -4.31 2.82 -11.38
N VAL A 158 -3.22 2.97 -10.63
CA VAL A 158 -3.00 2.24 -9.36
C VAL A 158 -3.96 2.67 -8.25
N PHE A 159 -4.52 3.88 -8.34
CA PHE A 159 -5.50 4.43 -7.39
C PHE A 159 -6.95 4.13 -7.82
N GLN A 160 -7.19 2.91 -8.30
CA GLN A 160 -8.54 2.47 -8.64
C GLN A 160 -9.42 2.37 -7.39
N GLY A 161 -10.60 2.96 -7.42
CA GLY A 161 -11.47 3.19 -6.27
C GLY A 161 -11.24 4.54 -5.58
N GLY A 162 -10.29 5.34 -6.07
CA GLY A 162 -9.93 6.63 -5.48
C GLY A 162 -8.86 6.53 -4.40
N LEU A 163 -8.60 7.67 -3.78
CA LEU A 163 -7.67 7.82 -2.65
C LEU A 163 -8.31 8.79 -1.65
N TYR A 164 -8.16 8.54 -0.36
CA TYR A 164 -8.54 9.48 0.69
C TYR A 164 -7.31 9.94 1.46
N LEU A 165 -7.19 11.26 1.63
CA LEU A 165 -6.24 11.89 2.56
C LEU A 165 -7.01 12.43 3.75
N GLY A 166 -6.63 12.01 4.96
CA GLY A 166 -7.16 12.55 6.22
C GLY A 166 -6.67 13.97 6.54
N ASP A 167 -7.17 14.54 7.64
CA ASP A 167 -6.97 15.95 8.02
C ASP A 167 -5.48 16.34 8.18
N ASN A 168 -4.65 15.41 8.62
CA ASN A 168 -3.20 15.60 8.84
C ASN A 168 -2.34 14.86 7.80
N GLN A 169 -2.93 14.54 6.65
CA GLN A 169 -2.26 13.77 5.62
C GLN A 169 -1.92 14.63 4.42
N LYS A 170 -0.73 14.40 3.89
CA LYS A 170 -0.24 15.05 2.68
C LYS A 170 0.38 14.03 1.75
N LEU A 171 0.05 14.13 0.47
CA LEU A 171 0.69 13.37 -0.59
C LEU A 171 1.62 14.30 -1.36
N VAL A 172 2.87 13.88 -1.56
CA VAL A 172 3.88 14.61 -2.32
C VAL A 172 4.49 13.69 -3.38
N VAL A 173 4.54 14.18 -4.60
CA VAL A 173 5.04 13.46 -5.77
C VAL A 173 6.26 14.18 -6.30
N TYR A 174 7.31 13.43 -6.60
CA TYR A 174 8.58 13.91 -7.13
C TYR A 174 8.93 13.19 -8.44
N PRO A 175 9.42 13.91 -9.46
CA PRO A 175 10.04 13.30 -10.62
C PRO A 175 11.50 12.94 -10.31
N ALA A 176 11.93 11.74 -10.70
CA ALA A 176 13.35 11.38 -10.75
C ALA A 176 13.90 11.50 -12.18
N ASP A 177 15.18 11.18 -12.35
CA ASP A 177 15.84 11.01 -13.65
C ASP A 177 15.75 12.24 -14.60
N GLY A 178 15.65 13.44 -14.02
CA GLY A 178 15.51 14.70 -14.77
C GLY A 178 14.18 14.85 -15.50
N MET A 179 13.15 14.07 -15.14
CA MET A 179 11.81 14.22 -15.70
C MET A 179 11.14 15.52 -15.24
N SER A 180 10.25 16.06 -16.06
CA SER A 180 9.42 17.22 -15.72
C SER A 180 7.93 16.87 -15.69
N PHE A 181 7.13 17.58 -14.89
CA PHE A 181 5.68 17.36 -14.87
C PHE A 181 5.03 17.94 -16.13
N LYS A 182 4.29 17.10 -16.85
CA LYS A 182 3.43 17.50 -17.96
C LYS A 182 2.02 17.84 -17.48
N SER A 183 1.49 17.07 -16.54
CA SER A 183 0.18 17.32 -15.94
C SER A 183 0.08 16.62 -14.59
N ALA A 184 -0.66 17.19 -13.65
CA ALA A 184 -1.02 16.52 -12.40
C ALA A 184 -2.46 16.86 -12.02
N GLN A 185 -3.31 15.86 -11.88
CA GLN A 185 -4.74 16.02 -11.61
C GLN A 185 -5.12 15.39 -10.27
N PRO A 186 -6.06 15.99 -9.51
CA PRO A 186 -6.79 17.23 -9.82
C PRO A 186 -5.94 18.49 -9.64
N ALA A 187 -6.24 19.55 -10.40
CA ALA A 187 -5.56 20.84 -10.25
C ALA A 187 -6.07 21.63 -9.03
N LYS A 188 -7.33 21.43 -8.63
CA LYS A 188 -7.92 22.09 -7.45
C LYS A 188 -7.31 21.53 -6.16
N GLY A 189 -6.72 22.41 -5.35
CA GLY A 189 -6.05 22.04 -4.09
C GLY A 189 -4.72 21.33 -4.28
N ARG A 190 -4.15 21.45 -5.49
CA ARG A 190 -2.79 21.03 -5.80
C ARG A 190 -1.84 22.18 -5.50
N SER A 191 -0.76 21.89 -4.79
CA SER A 191 0.36 22.80 -4.59
C SER A 191 1.55 22.34 -5.41
N ILE A 192 2.34 23.28 -5.93
CA ILE A 192 3.54 23.02 -6.73
C ILE A 192 4.75 23.69 -6.09
N ALA A 193 5.91 23.07 -6.22
CA ALA A 193 7.19 23.60 -5.74
C ALA A 193 8.02 24.15 -6.91
N GLY A 194 7.55 25.24 -7.52
CA GLY A 194 8.18 25.93 -8.65
C GLY A 194 7.24 26.99 -9.23
N ASP A 195 7.76 27.82 -10.14
CA ASP A 195 6.97 28.89 -10.78
C ASP A 195 5.94 28.33 -11.76
N THR A 196 6.31 27.26 -12.47
CA THR A 196 5.44 26.53 -13.38
C THR A 196 5.43 25.04 -13.05
N LEU A 197 4.39 24.33 -13.51
CA LEU A 197 4.29 22.88 -13.28
C LEU A 197 5.51 22.13 -13.85
N ALA A 198 5.99 22.52 -15.03
CA ALA A 198 7.12 21.85 -15.69
C ALA A 198 8.45 22.06 -14.95
N GLU A 199 8.61 23.18 -14.27
CA GLU A 199 9.78 23.55 -13.49
C GLU A 199 9.66 23.15 -12.01
N SER A 200 8.55 22.52 -11.63
CA SER A 200 8.31 22.16 -10.23
C SER A 200 9.12 20.94 -9.82
N ASP A 201 9.78 21.02 -8.68
CA ASP A 201 10.48 19.88 -8.07
C ASP A 201 9.49 18.85 -7.50
N SER A 202 8.30 19.30 -7.11
CA SER A 202 7.26 18.44 -6.58
C SER A 202 5.86 18.98 -6.81
N VAL A 203 4.89 18.06 -6.75
CA VAL A 203 3.46 18.35 -6.71
C VAL A 203 2.88 17.72 -5.45
N SER A 204 2.04 18.45 -4.72
CA SER A 204 1.42 17.94 -3.50
C SER A 204 -0.07 18.25 -3.36
N TRP A 205 -0.73 17.46 -2.52
CA TRP A 205 -2.10 17.65 -2.07
C TRP A 205 -2.18 17.40 -0.56
N THR A 206 -2.90 18.25 0.15
CA THR A 206 -3.16 18.13 1.59
C THR A 206 -4.63 17.78 1.82
N GLY A 207 -4.90 16.95 2.84
CA GLY A 207 -6.25 16.59 3.25
C GLY A 207 -6.92 17.64 4.17
N PRO A 208 -8.16 17.37 4.64
CA PRO A 208 -8.98 16.21 4.27
C PRO A 208 -9.41 16.29 2.80
N ARG A 209 -9.26 15.19 2.07
CA ARG A 209 -9.57 15.16 0.63
C ARG A 209 -9.85 13.77 0.13
N GLU A 210 -10.93 13.65 -0.63
CA GLU A 210 -11.21 12.50 -1.46
C GLU A 210 -10.79 12.76 -2.91
N PHE A 211 -10.18 11.74 -3.51
CA PHE A 211 -9.84 11.69 -4.92
C PHE A 211 -10.79 10.74 -5.63
N ASN A 212 -11.30 11.18 -6.77
CA ASN A 212 -12.07 10.31 -7.67
C ASN A 212 -11.22 9.11 -8.14
N ASP A 213 -11.89 8.16 -8.78
CA ASP A 213 -11.24 6.99 -9.35
C ASP A 213 -10.01 7.36 -10.22
N GLN A 214 -8.95 6.57 -10.06
CA GLN A 214 -7.66 6.75 -10.73
C GLN A 214 -7.04 8.13 -10.51
N ARG A 215 -7.28 8.75 -9.36
CA ARG A 215 -6.64 10.01 -8.96
C ARG A 215 -5.90 9.85 -7.62
N PRO A 216 -4.79 10.59 -7.43
CA PRO A 216 -4.21 11.56 -8.36
C PRO A 216 -3.59 10.91 -9.61
N MET A 217 -3.71 11.60 -10.75
CA MET A 217 -3.11 11.17 -12.01
C MET A 217 -2.03 12.17 -12.42
N VAL A 218 -0.81 11.68 -12.57
CA VAL A 218 0.36 12.50 -12.90
C VAL A 218 1.02 11.96 -14.15
N LYS A 219 1.40 12.88 -15.05
CA LYS A 219 2.13 12.60 -16.28
C LYS A 219 3.42 13.38 -16.27
N PHE A 220 4.50 12.70 -16.61
CA PHE A 220 5.84 13.24 -16.73
C PHE A 220 6.30 13.20 -18.19
N SER A 221 7.19 14.12 -18.54
CA SER A 221 7.98 14.07 -19.77
C SER A 221 9.43 13.78 -19.40
N SER A 222 10.03 12.78 -20.03
CA SER A 222 11.47 12.54 -19.88
C SER A 222 12.29 13.58 -20.67
N PRO A 223 13.51 13.89 -20.25
CA PRO A 223 14.39 14.73 -21.05
C PRO A 223 14.67 14.03 -22.38
N PRO A 224 14.78 14.75 -23.51
CA PRO A 224 15.15 14.15 -24.78
C PRO A 224 16.50 13.45 -24.61
N GLN A 225 16.52 12.14 -24.84
CA GLN A 225 17.79 11.41 -24.91
C GLN A 225 18.56 11.98 -26.11
N SER A 226 19.59 12.78 -25.84
CA SER A 226 20.58 13.16 -26.85
C SER A 226 21.24 11.89 -27.35
N SER A 227 20.66 11.30 -28.38
CA SER A 227 21.33 10.31 -29.20
C SER A 227 22.42 11.08 -29.92
N SER A 228 23.65 11.03 -29.42
CA SER A 228 24.84 11.48 -30.12
C SER A 228 25.03 10.58 -31.35
N SER A 229 24.29 10.87 -32.41
CA SER A 229 24.61 10.37 -33.75
C SER A 229 25.94 11.01 -34.14
N THR A 230 27.04 10.28 -33.96
CA THR A 230 28.31 10.61 -34.62
C THR A 230 28.08 10.48 -36.12
N SER A 231 27.67 11.58 -36.76
CA SER A 231 27.65 11.71 -38.20
C SER A 231 29.11 11.78 -38.67
N THR A 232 29.65 10.65 -39.11
CA THR A 232 30.92 10.60 -39.83
C THR A 232 30.72 11.28 -41.18
N THR A 233 31.11 12.55 -41.29
CA THR A 233 31.18 13.26 -42.57
C THR A 233 32.27 12.60 -43.43
N SER A 234 31.88 11.75 -44.37
CA SER A 234 32.77 11.30 -45.44
C SER A 234 32.91 12.43 -46.47
N THR A 235 33.96 13.22 -46.34
CA THR A 235 34.41 14.16 -47.38
C THR A 235 35.01 13.35 -48.54
N THR A 236 34.28 13.28 -49.66
CA THR A 236 34.78 12.77 -50.94
C THR A 236 35.17 13.96 -51.81
N GLY A 237 36.44 14.05 -52.24
CA GLY A 237 36.82 14.77 -53.45
C GLY A 237 38.17 15.49 -53.44
N GLY A 238 39.22 14.81 -53.89
CA GLY A 238 40.27 15.42 -54.72
C GLY A 238 41.71 15.39 -54.18
N ALA A 239 42.51 14.39 -54.59
CA ALA A 239 43.83 14.56 -55.21
C ALA A 239 44.55 13.22 -55.48
N ASN A 240 45.28 13.20 -56.60
CA ASN A 240 46.04 12.13 -57.25
C ASN A 240 46.87 11.17 -56.38
N VAL A 241 46.98 9.92 -56.87
CA VAL A 241 47.91 8.82 -56.53
C VAL A 241 49.01 8.81 -57.64
N PRO A 242 50.32 8.48 -57.43
CA PRO A 242 50.79 7.09 -57.25
C PRO A 242 52.19 6.92 -56.56
N PRO A 243 52.86 5.74 -56.62
CA PRO A 243 52.67 4.60 -55.72
C PRO A 243 53.96 4.23 -54.95
N GLY A 244 53.84 3.66 -53.75
CA GLY A 244 55.01 3.25 -52.96
C GLY A 244 54.70 2.21 -51.90
N SER A 245 55.02 0.95 -52.24
CA SER A 245 55.52 -0.15 -51.39
C SER A 245 54.97 -0.38 -49.97
N GLY A 246 54.55 -1.63 -49.76
CA GLY A 246 54.85 -2.37 -48.52
C GLY A 246 53.81 -2.22 -47.42
N GLY A 247 53.03 -3.27 -47.22
CA GLY A 247 51.99 -3.30 -46.19
C GLY A 247 52.56 -3.33 -44.78
N GLU A 248 51.82 -2.73 -43.85
CA GLU A 248 51.70 -3.15 -42.46
C GLU A 248 50.39 -2.58 -41.92
N ARG A 249 49.47 -3.47 -41.55
CA ARG A 249 48.21 -3.14 -40.89
C ARG A 249 48.52 -2.67 -39.47
N SER A 250 48.66 -1.36 -39.28
CA SER A 250 48.69 -0.77 -37.94
C SER A 250 47.25 -0.67 -37.40
N GLY A 251 46.85 -1.70 -36.65
CA GLY A 251 45.61 -1.72 -35.89
C GLY A 251 45.65 -0.62 -34.84
N SER A 252 44.78 0.39 -35.00
CA SER A 252 44.58 1.43 -34.00
C SER A 252 44.01 0.79 -32.73
N ASN A 253 44.84 0.80 -31.68
CA ASN A 253 44.55 0.25 -30.36
C ASN A 253 43.43 1.04 -29.69
N SER A 254 42.20 0.56 -29.78
CA SER A 254 41.12 0.98 -28.89
C SER A 254 41.24 0.23 -27.55
N PRO A 255 41.33 0.92 -26.40
CA PRO A 255 41.48 0.29 -25.08
C PRO A 255 40.29 -0.57 -24.63
N MET A 256 39.27 -0.73 -25.46
CA MET A 256 38.06 -1.51 -25.19
C MET A 256 38.22 -3.03 -25.44
N MET A 257 39.23 -3.48 -26.22
CA MET A 257 39.47 -4.92 -26.43
C MET A 257 40.16 -5.63 -25.24
N PHE A 258 40.92 -4.92 -24.41
CA PHE A 258 41.54 -5.51 -23.22
C PHE A 258 40.49 -5.90 -22.15
N PHE A 259 39.39 -5.16 -22.07
CA PHE A 259 38.30 -5.47 -21.12
C PHE A 259 37.48 -6.70 -21.54
N ILE A 260 37.29 -6.93 -22.84
CA ILE A 260 36.54 -8.09 -23.34
C ILE A 260 37.37 -9.38 -23.22
N ALA A 261 38.68 -9.32 -23.49
CA ALA A 261 39.57 -10.46 -23.32
C ALA A 261 39.76 -10.86 -21.84
N ALA A 262 39.85 -9.88 -20.92
CA ALA A 262 39.96 -10.14 -19.49
C ALA A 262 38.71 -10.79 -18.88
N LEU A 263 37.52 -10.44 -19.38
CA LEU A 263 36.25 -11.00 -18.92
C LEU A 263 36.05 -12.47 -19.35
N VAL A 264 36.51 -12.84 -20.56
CA VAL A 264 36.43 -14.23 -21.05
C VAL A 264 37.38 -15.16 -20.31
N VAL A 265 38.56 -14.68 -19.91
CA VAL A 265 39.52 -15.46 -19.09
C VAL A 265 39.00 -15.66 -17.66
N LEU A 266 38.32 -14.67 -17.07
CA LEU A 266 37.71 -14.77 -15.74
C LEU A 266 36.54 -15.78 -15.69
N ILE A 267 35.72 -15.83 -16.74
CA ILE A 267 34.62 -16.81 -16.83
C ILE A 267 35.16 -18.22 -17.06
N GLY A 268 36.25 -18.37 -17.83
CA GLY A 268 36.94 -19.65 -18.02
C GLY A 268 37.55 -20.21 -16.73
N LEU A 269 38.14 -19.35 -15.88
CA LEU A 269 38.72 -19.75 -14.59
C LEU A 269 37.65 -20.14 -13.55
N ALA A 270 36.48 -19.49 -13.55
CA ALA A 270 35.37 -19.83 -12.66
C ALA A 270 34.73 -21.20 -13.00
N ALA A 271 34.64 -21.54 -14.28
CA ALA A 271 34.14 -22.85 -14.73
C ALA A 271 35.08 -24.01 -14.32
N VAL A 272 36.40 -23.80 -14.38
CA VAL A 272 37.41 -24.79 -13.94
C VAL A 272 37.41 -24.94 -12.42
N PHE A 273 37.15 -23.86 -11.67
CA PHE A 273 37.04 -23.91 -10.20
C PHE A 273 35.78 -24.65 -9.74
N ALA A 274 34.65 -24.45 -10.43
CA ALA A 274 33.39 -25.14 -10.16
C ALA A 274 33.44 -26.65 -10.45
N TRP A 275 34.29 -27.10 -11.38
CA TRP A 275 34.50 -28.52 -11.66
C TRP A 275 35.44 -29.21 -10.67
N ARG A 276 36.18 -28.46 -9.84
CA ARG A 276 37.13 -29.01 -8.86
C ARG A 276 36.61 -29.10 -7.42
N GLN A 277 35.50 -28.45 -7.09
CA GLN A 277 34.81 -28.62 -5.81
C GLN A 277 33.49 -29.35 -6.04
N GLY A 278 33.55 -30.69 -5.93
CA GLY A 278 32.36 -31.53 -5.98
C GLY A 278 31.41 -31.25 -4.82
N SER A 279 30.22 -30.75 -5.14
CA SER A 279 28.99 -30.92 -4.35
C SER A 279 27.77 -30.47 -5.16
N LEU A 280 27.27 -31.36 -6.04
CA LEU A 280 25.89 -31.33 -6.51
C LEU A 280 25.39 -32.77 -6.59
N GLY A 281 25.06 -33.30 -5.41
CA GLY A 281 24.37 -34.57 -5.26
C GLY A 281 22.86 -34.35 -5.12
N SER A 282 22.10 -35.21 -5.80
CA SER A 282 20.68 -35.48 -5.63
C SER A 282 19.68 -34.61 -6.39
N LEU A 283 19.60 -34.86 -7.70
CA LEU A 283 18.30 -35.06 -8.37
C LEU A 283 18.50 -36.19 -9.39
N SER A 284 18.28 -37.44 -8.98
CA SER A 284 18.13 -38.53 -9.94
C SER A 284 17.18 -39.61 -9.42
N SER A 285 16.27 -39.94 -10.32
CA SER A 285 15.69 -41.27 -10.54
C SER A 285 14.51 -41.69 -9.68
N GLY A 286 13.35 -41.63 -10.35
CA GLY A 286 12.17 -42.43 -10.04
C GLY A 286 11.32 -42.64 -11.29
N ARG A 287 11.94 -43.07 -12.41
CA ARG A 287 11.21 -43.58 -13.58
C ARG A 287 11.15 -45.10 -13.46
N SER A 288 9.94 -45.63 -13.27
CA SER A 288 9.65 -47.05 -13.45
C SER A 288 8.47 -47.22 -14.41
N THR A 289 8.63 -48.23 -15.25
CA THR A 289 7.91 -48.62 -16.46
C THR A 289 6.47 -49.09 -16.24
N PRO A 290 5.58 -49.00 -17.25
CA PRO A 290 4.26 -49.61 -17.21
C PRO A 290 4.27 -51.02 -17.83
N SER A 291 3.63 -52.01 -17.20
CA SER A 291 3.11 -53.23 -17.85
C SER A 291 2.30 -54.07 -16.86
N GLY A 292 1.15 -54.59 -17.31
CA GLY A 292 0.44 -55.73 -16.70
C GLY A 292 -0.99 -55.43 -16.27
N GLY A 293 -1.97 -55.76 -17.12
CA GLY A 293 -3.40 -55.70 -16.82
C GLY A 293 -3.99 -57.04 -16.36
N GLY A 294 -5.28 -56.98 -15.97
CA GLY A 294 -6.21 -58.11 -16.07
C GLY A 294 -6.78 -58.70 -14.78
N GLY A 295 -7.95 -58.16 -14.35
CA GLY A 295 -9.19 -58.91 -14.08
C GLY A 295 -9.32 -59.89 -12.90
N GLY A 296 -10.42 -59.75 -12.15
CA GLY A 296 -11.04 -60.84 -11.39
C GLY A 296 -11.59 -60.44 -10.01
N GLY A 297 -12.91 -60.34 -9.88
CA GLY A 297 -13.61 -59.90 -8.67
C GLY A 297 -14.10 -61.03 -7.76
N GLY A 298 -14.64 -60.62 -6.60
CA GLY A 298 -15.65 -61.36 -5.84
C GLY A 298 -15.31 -61.63 -4.36
N PRO A 299 -16.29 -61.61 -3.44
CA PRO A 299 -16.14 -60.98 -2.13
C PRO A 299 -16.44 -61.90 -0.92
N GLY A 300 -16.25 -61.36 0.30
CA GLY A 300 -16.77 -61.89 1.57
C GLY A 300 -15.82 -61.57 2.72
N GLY A 301 -16.22 -61.11 3.90
CA GLY A 301 -17.52 -60.81 4.48
C GLY A 301 -17.34 -60.60 5.99
N SER A 302 -18.13 -59.68 6.54
CA SER A 302 -18.67 -59.66 7.92
C SER A 302 -17.78 -59.30 9.14
N ALA A 303 -18.29 -58.29 9.87
CA ALA A 303 -18.51 -58.19 11.34
C ALA A 303 -17.97 -56.87 11.92
N ALA A 304 -18.85 -55.88 12.20
CA ALA A 304 -19.54 -55.61 13.49
C ALA A 304 -18.74 -54.56 14.31
N THR A 305 -19.27 -53.49 14.92
CA THR A 305 -20.57 -53.20 15.53
C THR A 305 -20.75 -51.67 15.69
N GLU A 306 -21.99 -51.20 15.54
CA GLU A 306 -22.46 -49.83 15.81
C GLU A 306 -22.53 -49.50 17.31
N SER A 307 -22.44 -48.21 17.65
CA SER A 307 -22.95 -47.70 18.92
C SER A 307 -23.66 -46.37 18.65
N THR A 308 -24.99 -46.44 18.62
CA THR A 308 -25.91 -45.31 18.61
C THR A 308 -26.33 -45.03 20.05
N THR A 309 -26.06 -43.82 20.54
CA THR A 309 -26.74 -43.21 21.69
C THR A 309 -27.09 -41.79 21.31
N GLY A 310 -28.39 -41.47 21.35
CA GLY A 310 -28.93 -40.17 20.96
C GLY A 310 -28.60 -39.06 21.96
N SER A 311 -28.61 -37.83 21.45
CA SER A 311 -28.93 -36.63 22.23
C SER A 311 -29.14 -35.44 21.29
N ALA A 312 -30.28 -34.78 21.46
CA ALA A 312 -30.59 -33.38 21.19
C ALA A 312 -30.08 -32.72 19.89
N GLU A 313 -31.06 -32.37 19.06
CA GLU A 313 -31.10 -31.16 18.24
C GLU A 313 -30.19 -30.03 18.77
N PRO A 314 -29.24 -29.48 17.99
CA PRO A 314 -28.76 -28.16 18.28
C PRO A 314 -29.82 -27.20 17.75
N ALA A 315 -30.66 -26.71 18.66
CA ALA A 315 -31.31 -25.43 18.47
C ALA A 315 -30.19 -24.42 18.19
N VAL A 316 -30.08 -24.00 16.93
CA VAL A 316 -29.43 -22.75 16.57
C VAL A 316 -30.15 -21.68 17.37
N SER A 317 -29.44 -21.08 18.33
CA SER A 317 -29.96 -19.96 19.11
C SER A 317 -30.40 -18.85 18.16
N ASP A 318 -31.64 -18.39 18.30
CA ASP A 318 -32.26 -17.30 17.53
C ASP A 318 -31.46 -15.97 17.55
N GLU A 319 -30.44 -15.86 18.42
CA GLU A 319 -29.49 -14.75 18.46
C GLU A 319 -28.53 -14.63 17.27
N GLU A 320 -28.23 -15.71 16.51
CA GLU A 320 -27.29 -15.65 15.36
C GLU A 320 -27.94 -15.26 14.01
N LEU A 321 -29.26 -15.05 13.98
CA LEU A 321 -30.01 -14.61 12.79
C LEU A 321 -30.55 -13.19 12.89
N LEU A 322 -30.14 -12.41 13.88
CA LEU A 322 -30.46 -10.97 13.90
C LEU A 322 -29.56 -10.27 12.89
N THR A 323 -30.14 -9.84 11.77
CA THR A 323 -29.49 -8.94 10.82
C THR A 323 -29.01 -7.69 11.55
N ASP A 324 -27.95 -7.05 11.05
CA ASP A 324 -27.40 -5.84 11.67
C ASP A 324 -28.50 -4.77 11.87
N GLU A 325 -29.45 -4.65 10.95
CA GLU A 325 -30.65 -3.80 11.06
C GLU A 325 -31.54 -4.15 12.26
N ALA A 326 -31.80 -5.45 12.48
CA ALA A 326 -32.64 -5.92 13.58
C ALA A 326 -32.01 -5.59 14.94
N ARG A 327 -30.67 -5.64 15.03
CA ARG A 327 -29.93 -5.25 16.22
C ARG A 327 -30.02 -3.74 16.49
N VAL A 328 -29.95 -2.90 15.46
CA VAL A 328 -30.17 -1.44 15.60
C VAL A 328 -31.60 -1.14 16.02
N LYS A 329 -32.60 -1.77 15.42
CA LYS A 329 -34.01 -1.59 15.81
C LYS A 329 -34.24 -2.01 17.25
N LYS A 330 -33.63 -3.10 17.71
CA LYS A 330 -33.70 -3.55 19.11
C LYS A 330 -33.11 -2.51 20.06
N LEU A 331 -31.91 -2.01 19.76
CA LEU A 331 -31.25 -0.96 20.55
C LEU A 331 -32.07 0.33 20.63
N LEU A 332 -32.67 0.75 19.52
CA LEU A 332 -33.53 1.92 19.49
C LEU A 332 -34.78 1.72 20.35
N ARG A 333 -35.44 0.55 20.29
CA ARG A 333 -36.61 0.25 21.15
C ARG A 333 -36.25 0.24 22.63
N GLU A 334 -35.12 -0.37 22.99
CA GLU A 334 -34.64 -0.42 24.38
C GLU A 334 -34.28 0.97 24.93
N ASN A 335 -33.91 1.91 24.06
CA ASN A 335 -33.61 3.30 24.41
C ASN A 335 -34.79 4.27 24.22
N GLY A 336 -36.03 3.78 24.22
CA GLY A 336 -37.23 4.64 24.14
C GLY A 336 -37.53 5.17 22.73
N GLY A 337 -37.12 4.41 21.71
CA GLY A 337 -37.38 4.65 20.30
C GLY A 337 -36.39 5.59 19.60
N ARG A 338 -35.40 6.14 20.33
CA ARG A 338 -34.38 7.03 19.76
C ARG A 338 -33.08 7.01 20.56
N MET A 339 -31.95 7.15 19.89
CA MET A 339 -30.65 7.29 20.57
C MET A 339 -29.63 8.03 19.68
N LYS A 340 -28.53 8.48 20.28
CA LYS A 340 -27.43 9.10 19.53
C LYS A 340 -26.71 8.04 18.69
N GLN A 341 -26.29 8.42 17.48
CA GLN A 341 -25.49 7.55 16.61
C GLN A 341 -24.19 7.09 17.30
N VAL A 342 -23.57 7.94 18.12
CA VAL A 342 -22.38 7.58 18.92
C VAL A 342 -22.70 6.44 19.90
N ASN A 343 -23.86 6.47 20.56
CA ASN A 343 -24.25 5.39 21.45
C ASN A 343 -24.53 4.08 20.70
N ILE A 344 -25.00 4.14 19.45
CA ILE A 344 -25.14 2.92 18.62
C ILE A 344 -23.75 2.33 18.34
N VAL A 345 -22.76 3.17 18.04
CA VAL A 345 -21.36 2.74 17.87
C VAL A 345 -20.83 2.08 19.15
N ASP A 346 -21.07 2.70 20.30
CA ASP A 346 -20.58 2.22 21.59
C ASP A 346 -21.24 0.88 22.01
N GLU A 347 -22.56 0.74 21.86
CA GLU A 347 -23.32 -0.45 22.26
C GLU A 347 -23.16 -1.63 21.29
N THR A 348 -22.95 -1.35 20.00
CA THR A 348 -22.74 -2.42 19.00
C THR A 348 -21.28 -2.82 18.86
N GLY A 349 -20.35 -1.93 19.22
CA GLY A 349 -18.92 -2.06 18.95
C GLY A 349 -18.57 -1.98 17.46
N TRP A 350 -19.52 -1.56 16.61
CA TRP A 350 -19.28 -1.45 15.17
C TRP A 350 -18.49 -0.20 14.82
N SER A 351 -17.75 -0.24 13.70
CA SER A 351 -17.04 0.95 13.24
C SER A 351 -18.04 2.07 12.91
N LYS A 352 -17.65 3.33 13.16
CA LYS A 352 -18.47 4.51 12.84
C LYS A 352 -18.96 4.50 11.39
N SER A 353 -18.12 4.02 10.47
CA SER A 353 -18.46 3.87 9.05
C SER A 353 -19.51 2.78 8.81
N LYS A 354 -19.41 1.62 9.47
CA LYS A 354 -20.43 0.56 9.37
C LYS A 354 -21.77 1.03 9.92
N VAL A 355 -21.77 1.66 11.10
CA VAL A 355 -22.97 2.27 11.68
C VAL A 355 -23.54 3.35 10.76
N SER A 356 -22.69 4.22 10.19
CA SER A 356 -23.16 5.25 9.27
C SER A 356 -23.73 4.70 7.97
N MET A 357 -23.14 3.64 7.41
CA MET A 357 -23.65 3.00 6.18
C MET A 357 -25.00 2.34 6.44
N LEU A 358 -25.09 1.52 7.50
CA LEU A 358 -26.32 0.84 7.89
C LEU A 358 -27.45 1.83 8.22
N LEU A 359 -27.15 2.90 8.95
CA LEU A 359 -28.13 3.94 9.26
C LEU A 359 -28.51 4.81 8.06
N SER A 360 -27.73 4.80 6.98
CA SER A 360 -28.13 5.45 5.73
C SER A 360 -29.04 4.53 4.93
N GLU A 361 -28.73 3.22 4.89
CA GLU A 361 -29.57 2.19 4.23
C GLU A 361 -30.94 2.10 4.92
N MET A 362 -30.98 1.99 6.25
CA MET A 362 -32.23 1.96 7.01
C MET A 362 -33.03 3.28 6.93
N GLU A 363 -32.37 4.42 6.69
CA GLU A 363 -33.04 5.72 6.48
C GLU A 363 -33.63 5.80 5.07
N GLU A 364 -32.93 5.28 4.05
CA GLU A 364 -33.42 5.17 2.68
C GLU A 364 -34.62 4.22 2.57
N ASP A 365 -34.62 3.13 3.35
CA ASP A 365 -35.73 2.18 3.47
C ASP A 365 -36.89 2.72 4.34
N GLY A 366 -36.75 3.92 4.91
CA GLY A 366 -37.79 4.59 5.70
C GLY A 366 -38.04 3.97 7.08
N GLU A 367 -37.12 3.14 7.59
CA GLU A 367 -37.28 2.45 8.86
C GLU A 367 -36.84 3.28 10.08
N ILE A 368 -36.01 4.29 9.82
CA ILE A 368 -35.49 5.23 10.81
C ILE A 368 -35.40 6.64 10.23
N SER A 369 -35.32 7.64 11.11
CA SER A 369 -35.15 9.05 10.78
C SER A 369 -33.92 9.63 11.47
N LYS A 370 -33.14 10.44 10.76
CA LYS A 370 -31.88 11.04 11.23
C LYS A 370 -32.06 12.54 11.45
N LEU A 371 -32.05 12.99 12.70
CA LEU A 371 -32.04 14.41 13.06
C LEU A 371 -30.66 14.83 13.53
N ARG A 372 -30.09 15.86 12.90
CA ARG A 372 -28.84 16.46 13.37
C ARG A 372 -29.12 17.40 14.54
N VAL A 373 -28.48 17.15 15.69
CA VAL A 373 -28.50 18.03 16.87
C VAL A 373 -27.08 18.45 17.18
N GLY A 374 -26.74 19.70 16.83
CA GLY A 374 -25.39 20.25 16.98
C GLY A 374 -24.35 19.54 16.09
N ARG A 375 -23.41 18.82 16.72
CA ARG A 375 -22.34 18.05 16.05
C ARG A 375 -22.62 16.55 15.97
N GLU A 376 -23.76 16.10 16.48
CA GLU A 376 -24.12 14.69 16.59
C GLU A 376 -25.45 14.42 15.86
N ASN A 377 -25.67 13.15 15.48
CA ASN A 377 -26.94 12.72 14.90
C ASN A 377 -27.73 11.90 15.93
N ILE A 378 -29.02 12.20 16.05
CA ILE A 378 -30.01 11.41 16.78
C ILE A 378 -30.76 10.56 15.76
N ILE A 379 -30.82 9.27 16.03
CA ILE A 379 -31.52 8.28 15.23
C ILE A 379 -32.82 7.94 15.94
N SER A 380 -33.95 8.01 15.24
CA SER A 380 -35.27 7.68 15.77
C SER A 380 -35.91 6.59 14.91
N LEU A 381 -36.65 5.67 15.53
CA LEU A 381 -37.51 4.75 14.79
C LEU A 381 -38.66 5.50 14.12
N ASP A 382 -39.17 4.95 13.01
CA ASP A 382 -40.39 5.43 12.37
C ASP A 382 -41.54 5.57 13.39
N GLY A 383 -42.20 6.74 13.37
CA GLY A 383 -43.24 7.11 14.34
C GLY A 383 -42.76 7.58 15.73
N HIS A 384 -41.45 7.70 15.98
CA HIS A 384 -40.88 8.26 17.23
C HIS A 384 -40.04 9.54 16.98
N GLU A 385 -40.38 10.28 15.93
CA GLU A 385 -39.71 11.52 15.56
C GLU A 385 -39.97 12.65 16.59
N PRO A 386 -38.98 13.54 16.83
CA PRO A 386 -39.21 14.76 17.57
C PRO A 386 -40.06 15.76 16.75
N ASP A 387 -41.06 16.38 17.39
CA ASP A 387 -42.03 17.38 16.85
C ASP A 387 -41.43 18.66 16.20
N ALA A 388 -40.14 18.68 15.88
CA ALA A 388 -39.42 19.88 15.41
C ALA A 388 -39.24 19.99 13.88
N ALA A 389 -39.81 19.09 13.07
CA ALA A 389 -39.68 19.13 11.61
C ALA A 389 -41.04 19.10 10.91
N GLY A 390 -41.74 20.24 10.93
CA GLY A 390 -42.76 20.51 9.92
C GLY A 390 -42.11 20.59 8.54
N SER A 391 -42.48 19.67 7.66
CA SER A 391 -42.04 19.60 6.26
C SER A 391 -42.34 20.89 5.48
N PRO A 392 -41.36 21.54 4.80
CA PRO A 392 -41.61 22.75 4.00
C PRO A 392 -42.34 22.52 2.66
N LEU A 393 -42.95 21.36 2.40
CA LEU A 393 -43.52 21.03 1.09
C LEU A 393 -45.05 20.96 1.01
N ASP A 394 -45.78 21.54 1.96
CA ASP A 394 -47.22 21.82 1.78
C ASP A 394 -47.51 23.32 1.91
N ARG A 395 -47.45 24.02 0.77
CA ARG A 395 -48.34 25.16 0.45
C ARG A 395 -48.37 25.47 -1.04
#